data_AF-A0A3D5FHQ4-F1
#
_entry.id   AF-A0A3D5FHQ4-F1
#
_cell.length_a   1.000
_cell.length_b   1.000
_cell.length_c   1.000
_cell.angle_alpha   90.00
_cell.angle_beta   90.00
_cell.angle_gamma   90.00
#
_symmetry.space_group_name_H-M   'P 1'
#
loop_
_entity.id
_entity.type
_entity.pdbx_description
1 polymer ?
#
loop_
_entity_poly.entity_id
_entity_poly.type
_entity_poly.pdbx_seq_one_letter_code
_entity_poly.pdbx_strand_id
1 'polypeptide(L)'
;MPEPRKRIAAIVTSFWRMSHAEVIVGRLLEGYYYEGQRQTSRVQVVSMYVDQFPDNDMSRDKAQKHDVPMYKSIAEALQLGGDALGTTPSRRNHRESY
;
A
#
# COMPACT_ATOMS: atom_id res chain seq x y z
N MET A 1 -9.29 10.77 19.72
CA MET A 1 -9.35 10.47 18.28
C MET A 1 -8.41 9.30 18.02
N PRO A 2 -8.79 8.25 17.28
CA PRO A 2 -7.86 7.18 16.91
C PRO A 2 -6.67 7.76 16.12
N GLU A 3 -5.46 7.25 16.35
CA GLU A 3 -4.27 7.72 15.64
C GLU A 3 -4.41 7.50 14.12
N PRO A 4 -4.01 8.48 13.29
CA PRO A 4 -4.08 8.32 11.84
C PRO A 4 -3.18 7.17 11.37
N ARG A 5 -3.74 6.30 10.52
CA ARG A 5 -3.03 5.14 9.98
C ARG A 5 -1.78 5.58 9.22
N LYS A 6 -0.70 4.81 9.35
CA LYS A 6 0.53 5.09 8.59
C LYS A 6 0.27 4.93 7.10
N ARG A 7 0.71 5.90 6.31
CA ARG A 7 0.55 5.93 4.86
C ARG A 7 1.71 5.19 4.21
N ILE A 8 1.42 4.34 3.23
CA ILE A 8 2.41 3.57 2.49
C ILE A 8 2.14 3.62 0.98
N ALA A 9 3.21 3.56 0.18
CA ALA A 9 3.15 3.32 -1.25
C ALA A 9 3.45 1.84 -1.52
N ALA A 10 2.71 1.20 -2.42
CA ALA A 10 3.01 -0.17 -2.86
C ALA A 10 3.74 -0.16 -4.20
N ILE A 11 4.96 -0.67 -4.21
CA ILE A 11 5.81 -0.80 -5.40
C ILE A 11 5.91 -2.28 -5.70
N VAL A 12 5.38 -2.72 -6.84
CA VAL A 12 5.33 -4.14 -7.20
C VAL A 12 5.72 -4.37 -8.65
N THR A 13 6.26 -5.55 -8.95
CA THR A 13 6.66 -5.89 -10.32
C THR A 13 5.47 -6.29 -11.17
N SER A 14 4.64 -7.21 -10.68
CA SER A 14 3.46 -7.72 -11.40
C SER A 14 2.35 -8.01 -10.42
N PHE A 15 1.10 -7.75 -10.79
CA PHE A 15 -0.04 -7.93 -9.89
C PHE A 15 -1.12 -8.77 -10.58
N TRP A 16 -1.18 -10.04 -10.23
CA TRP A 16 -2.17 -10.99 -10.76
C TRP A 16 -2.60 -11.96 -9.66
N ARG A 17 -3.65 -12.73 -9.91
CA ARG A 17 -4.26 -13.64 -8.92
C ARG A 17 -3.21 -14.59 -8.33
N MET A 18 -3.14 -14.67 -7.00
CA MET A 18 -2.17 -15.52 -6.25
C MET A 18 -0.69 -15.14 -6.41
N SER A 19 -0.38 -14.01 -7.05
CA SER A 19 0.97 -13.44 -6.99
C SER A 19 1.30 -12.96 -5.57
N HIS A 20 2.58 -12.97 -5.19
CA HIS A 20 3.02 -12.42 -3.90
C HIS A 20 2.55 -10.97 -3.69
N ALA A 21 2.55 -10.18 -4.75
CA ALA A 21 2.05 -8.80 -4.74
C ALA A 21 0.55 -8.76 -4.36
N GLU A 22 -0.28 -9.57 -5.01
CA GLU A 22 -1.72 -9.62 -4.73
C GLU A 22 -2.01 -10.13 -3.31
N VAL A 23 -1.33 -11.18 -2.87
CA VAL A 23 -1.47 -11.74 -1.53
C VAL A 23 -1.14 -10.71 -0.44
N ILE A 24 -0.06 -9.94 -0.60
CA ILE A 24 0.36 -8.95 0.39
C ILE A 24 -0.50 -7.69 0.28
N VAL A 25 -0.49 -7.04 -0.88
CA VAL A 25 -1.15 -5.73 -1.07
C VAL A 25 -2.67 -5.87 -0.98
N GLY A 26 -3.24 -6.98 -1.43
CA GLY A 26 -4.67 -7.28 -1.27
C GLY A 26 -5.11 -7.25 0.19
N ARG A 27 -4.31 -7.80 1.11
CA ARG A 27 -4.59 -7.75 2.56
C ARG A 27 -4.45 -6.34 3.14
N LEU A 28 -3.51 -5.55 2.60
CA LEU A 28 -3.32 -4.16 3.02
C LEU A 28 -4.46 -3.25 2.56
N LEU A 29 -5.08 -3.57 1.41
CA LEU A 29 -6.25 -2.85 0.86
C LEU A 29 -7.57 -3.32 1.50
N GLU A 30 -7.82 -4.63 1.55
CA GLU A 30 -9.14 -5.20 1.90
C GLU A 30 -9.27 -5.62 3.37
N GLY A 31 -8.14 -5.69 4.08
CA GLY A 31 -8.03 -6.39 5.35
C GLY A 31 -7.85 -7.89 5.16
N TYR A 32 -7.83 -8.63 6.26
CA TYR A 32 -7.64 -10.08 6.25
C TYR A 32 -8.37 -10.73 7.42
N TYR A 33 -8.68 -12.02 7.29
CA TYR A 33 -9.20 -12.80 8.41
C TYR A 33 -8.04 -13.35 9.23
N TYR A 34 -8.11 -13.18 10.54
CA TYR A 34 -7.18 -13.75 11.50
C TYR A 34 -7.96 -14.19 12.73
N GLU A 35 -7.79 -15.44 13.14
CA GLU A 35 -8.49 -16.05 14.28
C GLU A 35 -10.02 -15.88 14.23
N GLY A 36 -10.61 -16.07 13.04
CA GLY A 36 -12.06 -15.95 12.83
C GLY A 36 -12.60 -14.51 12.84
N GLN A 37 -11.74 -13.51 13.04
CA GLN A 37 -12.11 -12.10 13.06
C GLN A 37 -11.56 -11.37 11.83
N ARG A 38 -12.36 -10.45 11.26
CA ARG A 38 -11.91 -9.60 10.16
C ARG A 38 -11.04 -8.48 10.71
N GLN A 39 -9.75 -8.51 10.38
CA GLN A 39 -8.77 -7.50 10.71
C GLN A 39 -8.72 -6.43 9.61
N THR A 40 -8.76 -5.17 10.01
CA THR A 40 -8.49 -4.06 9.10
C THR A 40 -6.99 -3.79 9.06
N SER A 41 -6.50 -3.32 7.91
CA SER A 41 -5.10 -2.95 7.78
C SER A 41 -4.75 -1.77 8.70
N ARG A 42 -3.65 -1.92 9.46
CA ARG A 42 -3.09 -0.88 10.33
C ARG A 42 -2.43 0.27 9.56
N VAL A 43 -2.33 0.13 8.24
CA VAL A 43 -1.75 1.09 7.32
C VAL A 43 -2.77 1.46 6.24
N GLN A 44 -2.53 2.55 5.55
CA GLN A 44 -3.29 3.00 4.39
C GLN A 44 -2.38 3.00 3.18
N VAL A 45 -2.73 2.19 2.17
CA VAL A 45 -2.09 2.27 0.86
C VAL A 45 -2.62 3.53 0.17
N VAL A 46 -1.73 4.44 -0.17
CA VAL A 46 -2.07 5.76 -0.72
C VAL A 46 -1.67 5.92 -2.18
N SER A 47 -0.86 5.00 -2.70
CA SER A 47 -0.41 4.98 -4.09
C SER A 47 0.15 3.61 -4.46
N MET A 48 0.15 3.33 -5.75
CA MET A 48 0.73 2.11 -6.31
C MET A 48 1.61 2.41 -7.53
N TYR A 49 2.65 1.60 -7.70
CA TYR A 49 3.42 1.48 -8.94
C TYR A 49 3.51 0.01 -9.32
N VAL A 50 3.29 -0.29 -10.60
CA VAL A 50 3.36 -1.64 -11.16
C VAL A 50 4.22 -1.59 -12.41
N ASP A 51 5.28 -2.41 -12.45
CA ASP A 51 6.26 -2.44 -13.54
C ASP A 51 5.72 -3.16 -14.78
N GLN A 52 5.00 -4.27 -14.59
CA GLN A 52 4.61 -5.20 -15.66
C GLN A 52 3.10 -5.51 -15.60
N PHE A 53 2.45 -5.45 -16.76
CA PHE A 53 1.02 -5.74 -16.95
C PHE A 53 0.85 -6.99 -17.83
N PRO A 54 0.87 -8.20 -17.26
CA PRO A 54 0.55 -9.43 -18.01
C PRO A 54 -0.94 -9.48 -18.38
N ASP A 55 -1.32 -10.40 -19.27
CA ASP A 55 -2.71 -10.52 -19.77
C ASP A 55 -3.76 -10.74 -18.65
N ASN A 56 -3.33 -11.26 -17.50
CA ASN A 56 -4.15 -11.50 -16.32
C ASN A 56 -3.93 -10.45 -15.20
N ASP A 57 -3.49 -9.25 -15.56
CA ASP A 57 -3.32 -8.14 -14.63
C ASP A 57 -4.60 -7.85 -13.85
N MET A 58 -4.44 -7.64 -12.55
CA MET A 58 -5.51 -7.25 -11.64
C MET A 58 -5.20 -5.93 -10.93
N SER A 59 -4.04 -5.32 -11.18
CA SER A 59 -3.65 -4.10 -10.46
C SER A 59 -4.61 -2.94 -10.71
N ARG A 60 -5.00 -2.72 -11.97
CA ARG A 60 -5.84 -1.58 -12.36
C ARG A 60 -7.23 -1.64 -11.72
N ASP A 61 -7.87 -2.80 -11.82
CA ASP A 61 -9.19 -3.03 -11.23
C ASP A 61 -9.15 -2.91 -9.71
N LYS A 62 -8.10 -3.45 -9.07
CA LYS A 62 -7.93 -3.39 -7.62
C LYS A 62 -7.66 -1.96 -7.16
N ALA A 63 -6.82 -1.22 -7.87
CA ALA A 63 -6.50 0.17 -7.59
C ALA A 63 -7.76 1.05 -7.70
N GLN A 64 -8.53 0.89 -8.79
CA GLN A 64 -9.79 1.60 -8.99
C GLN A 64 -10.82 1.29 -7.91
N LYS A 65 -10.99 0.01 -7.55
CA LYS A 65 -11.93 -0.43 -6.50
C LYS A 65 -11.65 0.22 -5.14
N HIS A 66 -10.39 0.51 -4.85
CA HIS A 66 -9.94 1.07 -3.57
C HIS A 66 -9.60 2.55 -3.62
N ASP A 67 -9.87 3.22 -4.74
CA ASP A 67 -9.54 4.63 -4.98
C ASP A 67 -8.06 4.95 -4.70
N VAL A 68 -7.17 4.05 -5.13
CA VAL A 68 -5.73 4.19 -4.98
C VAL A 68 -5.11 4.60 -6.32
N PRO A 69 -4.46 5.76 -6.40
CA PRO A 69 -3.83 6.20 -7.64
C PRO A 69 -2.63 5.33 -8.01
N MET A 70 -2.52 5.00 -9.29
CA MET A 70 -1.36 4.34 -9.88
C MET A 70 -0.48 5.36 -10.62
N TYR A 71 0.82 5.29 -10.37
CA TYR A 71 1.80 6.17 -11.00
C TYR A 71 2.72 5.41 -11.96
N LYS A 72 3.38 6.13 -12.87
CA LYS A 72 4.25 5.56 -13.90
C LYS A 72 5.70 5.43 -13.45
N SER A 73 6.04 6.06 -12.32
CA SER A 73 7.37 5.95 -11.72
C SER A 73 7.28 5.68 -10.21
N ILE A 74 8.34 5.07 -9.69
CA ILE A 74 8.51 4.84 -8.26
C ILE A 74 8.54 6.19 -7.50
N ALA A 75 9.20 7.20 -8.05
CA ALA A 75 9.32 8.52 -7.44
C ALA A 75 7.94 9.17 -7.24
N GLU A 76 7.13 9.20 -8.30
CA GLU A 76 5.76 9.71 -8.23
C GLU A 76 4.90 8.93 -7.23
N ALA A 77 5.02 7.60 -7.20
CA ALA A 77 4.30 6.78 -6.23
C ALA A 77 4.69 7.12 -4.78
N LEU A 78 5.97 7.31 -4.49
CA LEU A 78 6.46 7.69 -3.16
C LEU A 78 6.04 9.10 -2.75
N GLN A 79 5.89 10.00 -3.72
CA GLN A 79 5.53 11.40 -3.48
C GLN A 79 4.03 11.70 -3.64
N LEU A 80 3.23 10.72 -4.04
CA LEU A 80 1.81 10.91 -4.40
C LEU A 80 1.62 11.95 -5.51
N GLY A 81 2.55 11.98 -6.46
CA GLY A 81 2.54 12.93 -7.58
C GLY A 81 2.94 14.38 -7.23
N GLY A 82 3.57 14.63 -6.07
CA GLY A 82 4.13 15.94 -5.70
C GLY A 82 5.67 15.98 -5.66
N ASP A 83 6.28 17.16 -5.47
CA ASP A 83 7.76 17.32 -5.44
C ASP A 83 8.44 16.90 -4.13
N ALA A 84 7.69 16.55 -3.09
CA ALA A 84 8.21 16.24 -1.76
C ALA A 84 7.75 14.87 -1.27
N LEU A 85 8.69 14.09 -0.70
CA LEU A 85 8.43 12.84 -0.01
C LEU A 85 7.34 13.03 1.05
N GLY A 86 6.13 12.53 0.76
CA GLY A 86 4.97 12.55 1.66
C GLY A 86 5.09 11.59 2.85
N THR A 87 6.31 11.17 3.19
CA THR A 87 6.61 10.48 4.43
C THR A 87 6.68 11.52 5.54
N THR A 88 5.56 11.82 6.20
CA THR A 88 5.62 12.51 7.49
C THR A 88 6.58 11.71 8.38
N PRO A 89 7.70 12.28 8.85
CA PRO A 89 8.64 11.53 9.66
C PRO A 89 7.95 11.16 10.97
N SER A 90 7.55 9.89 11.09
CA SER A 90 7.10 9.33 12.36
C SER A 90 8.33 9.27 13.27
N ARG A 91 8.56 10.35 14.03
CA ARG A 91 9.53 10.38 15.12
C ARG A 91 9.13 9.31 16.14
N ARG A 92 9.64 8.09 15.98
CA ARG A 92 9.65 7.11 17.06
C ARG A 92 10.79 7.48 18.00
N ASN A 93 10.46 8.21 19.07
CA ASN A 93 11.30 8.27 20.25
C ASN A 93 11.33 6.88 20.89
N HIS A 94 12.28 6.05 20.48
CA HIS A 94 12.69 4.92 21.32
C HIS A 94 13.52 5.52 22.47
N ARG A 95 12.88 5.75 23.61
CA ARG A 95 13.61 5.84 24.88
C ARG A 95 13.95 4.42 25.26
N GLU A 96 15.21 4.05 25.08
CA GLU A 96 15.82 2.95 25.81
C GLU A 96 15.83 3.31 27.29
N SER A 97 15.08 2.54 28.07
CA SER A 97 15.18 2.51 29.52
C SER A 97 15.97 1.26 29.88
N TYR A 98 17.16 1.46 30.45
CA TYR A 98 17.96 0.43 31.11
C TYR A 98 17.40 0.13 32.50
#